data_AF-A0A8B3S016-F1
#
_entry.id   AF-A0A8B3S016-F1
#
_cell.length_a   1.000
_cell.length_b   1.000
_cell.length_c   1.000
_cell.angle_alpha   90.00
_cell.angle_beta   90.00
_cell.angle_gamma   90.00
#
_symmetry.space_group_name_H-M   'P 1'
#
loop_
_entity.id
_entity.type
_entity.pdbx_description
1 polymer ?
#
loop_
_entity_poly.entity_id
_entity_poly.type
_entity_poly.pdbx_seq_one_letter_code
_entity_poly.pdbx_strand_id
1 'polypeptide(L)'
;MARPRGEINVVCQNPRCRYYLKVKGKDIIKSGRYRTGHQRYYCKHCKTCFMETEGTPLYRKRLSEDEIINICKHLVDKNWMRSIERITGHHRDTIGRLLEDMAEHAKNR
;
A
#
# COMPACT_ATOMS: atom_id res chain seq x y z
N MET A 1 -22.16 24.87 9.69
CA MET A 1 -20.81 25.14 9.14
C MET A 1 -20.25 23.86 8.54
N ALA A 2 -19.73 23.90 7.31
CA ALA A 2 -19.04 22.75 6.72
C ALA A 2 -17.76 22.47 7.49
N ARG A 3 -17.56 21.23 7.95
CA ARG A 3 -16.35 20.83 8.68
C ARG A 3 -15.15 20.96 7.75
N PRO A 4 -14.05 21.63 8.15
CA PRO A 4 -12.87 21.73 7.31
C PRO A 4 -12.37 20.33 6.94
N ARG A 5 -11.88 20.18 5.71
CA ARG A 5 -11.31 18.90 5.26
C ARG A 5 -10.06 18.62 6.10
N GLY A 6 -9.99 17.44 6.71
CA GLY A 6 -8.75 16.98 7.34
C GLY A 6 -7.61 16.88 6.33
N GLU A 7 -6.37 16.91 6.80
CA GLU A 7 -5.20 16.77 5.95
C GLU A 7 -5.18 15.42 5.23
N ILE A 8 -4.83 15.44 3.95
CA ILE A 8 -4.78 14.25 3.09
C ILE A 8 -3.38 14.17 2.51
N ASN A 9 -2.55 13.27 3.04
CA ASN A 9 -1.16 13.09 2.61
C ASN A 9 -0.97 12.17 1.40
N VAL A 10 -2.03 11.54 0.89
CA VAL A 10 -1.96 10.70 -0.32
C VAL A 10 -1.77 11.52 -1.60
N VAL A 11 -1.23 10.85 -2.62
CA VAL A 11 -1.04 11.35 -3.99
C VAL A 11 -1.90 10.56 -4.96
N CYS A 12 -2.09 11.07 -6.18
CA CYS A 12 -2.84 10.35 -7.20
C CYS A 12 -1.99 9.19 -7.76
N GLN A 13 -2.56 7.98 -7.77
CA GLN A 13 -1.91 6.76 -8.28
C GLN A 13 -2.23 6.46 -9.76
N ASN A 14 -3.00 7.31 -10.43
CA ASN A 14 -3.33 7.12 -11.84
C ASN A 14 -2.23 7.69 -12.76
N PRO A 15 -1.50 6.88 -13.53
CA PRO A 15 -0.40 7.35 -14.39
C PRO A 15 -0.87 8.26 -15.53
N ARG A 16 -2.16 8.22 -15.88
CA ARG A 16 -2.76 9.11 -16.89
C ARG A 16 -3.13 10.48 -16.31
N CYS A 17 -3.00 10.68 -14.99
CA CYS A 17 -3.32 11.94 -14.35
C CYS A 17 -2.15 12.92 -14.47
N ARG A 18 -2.45 14.19 -14.78
CA ARG A 18 -1.46 15.29 -14.76
C ARG A 18 -0.76 15.46 -13.40
N TYR A 19 -1.44 15.04 -12.34
CA TYR A 19 -0.99 15.07 -10.95
C TYR A 19 -0.59 13.69 -10.41
N TYR A 20 -0.22 12.74 -11.27
CA TYR A 20 0.35 11.46 -10.86
C TYR A 20 1.57 11.66 -9.95
N LEU A 21 1.55 11.06 -8.76
CA LEU A 21 2.61 11.17 -7.73
C LEU A 21 3.02 12.60 -7.31
N LYS A 22 2.20 13.63 -7.61
CA LYS A 22 2.50 15.02 -7.25
C LYS A 22 1.79 15.43 -5.97
N VAL A 23 2.55 16.04 -5.05
CA VAL A 23 2.02 16.59 -3.80
C VAL A 23 1.40 17.98 -4.01
N LYS A 24 2.02 18.83 -4.83
CA LYS A 24 1.54 20.20 -5.10
C LYS A 24 0.36 20.19 -6.07
N GLY A 25 -0.70 20.91 -5.73
CA GLY A 25 -1.89 21.06 -6.58
C GLY A 25 -2.81 19.83 -6.64
N LYS A 26 -2.60 18.84 -5.76
CA LYS A 26 -3.50 17.69 -5.65
C LYS A 26 -4.87 18.11 -5.12
N ASP A 27 -5.94 17.60 -5.74
CA ASP A 27 -7.30 17.72 -5.22
C ASP A 27 -7.89 16.32 -5.09
N ILE A 28 -7.76 15.77 -3.88
CA ILE A 28 -8.12 14.41 -3.53
C ILE A 28 -9.06 14.47 -2.33
N ILE A 29 -10.16 13.73 -2.38
CA ILE A 29 -11.15 13.65 -1.31
C ILE A 29 -11.29 12.20 -0.82
N LYS A 30 -11.69 12.04 0.44
CA LYS A 30 -12.08 10.74 1.01
C LYS A 30 -13.44 10.35 0.44
N SER A 31 -13.55 9.13 -0.11
CA SER A 31 -14.75 8.60 -0.78
C SER A 31 -15.22 7.31 -0.10
N GLY A 32 -15.51 7.40 1.21
CA GLY A 32 -15.92 6.25 2.02
C GLY A 32 -14.80 5.23 2.25
N ARG A 33 -15.15 4.08 2.81
CA ARG A 33 -14.23 2.96 3.07
C ARG A 33 -14.68 1.74 2.28
N TYR A 34 -13.73 0.90 1.90
CA TYR A 34 -14.04 -0.41 1.31
C TYR A 34 -14.51 -1.39 2.39
N ARG A 35 -15.11 -2.51 1.98
CA ARG A 35 -15.58 -3.55 2.93
C ARG A 35 -14.47 -4.12 3.81
N THR A 36 -13.23 -4.08 3.33
CA THR A 36 -12.03 -4.52 4.06
C THR A 36 -11.49 -3.46 5.04
N GLY A 37 -12.17 -2.32 5.18
CA GLY A 37 -11.79 -1.26 6.12
C GLY A 37 -10.85 -0.19 5.55
N HIS A 38 -10.18 -0.46 4.42
CA HIS A 38 -9.27 0.52 3.80
C HIS A 38 -10.00 1.77 3.30
N GLN A 39 -9.36 2.92 3.47
CA GLN A 39 -9.89 4.20 3.01
C GLN A 39 -9.85 4.28 1.48
N ARG A 40 -10.95 4.70 0.87
CA ARG A 40 -11.01 5.01 -0.57
C ARG A 40 -10.80 6.50 -0.77
N TYR A 41 -10.03 6.84 -1.80
CA TYR A 41 -9.75 8.20 -2.20
C TYR A 41 -10.28 8.44 -3.62
N TYR A 42 -10.70 9.67 -3.88
CA TYR A 42 -11.16 10.12 -5.18
C TYR A 42 -10.36 11.33 -5.61
N CYS A 43 -9.71 11.23 -6.76
CA CYS A 43 -9.02 12.36 -7.36
C CYS A 43 -9.99 13.16 -8.23
N LYS A 44 -10.14 14.45 -7.96
CA LYS A 44 -11.04 15.32 -8.73
C LYS A 44 -10.49 15.70 -10.10
N HIS A 45 -9.17 15.62 -10.29
CA HIS A 45 -8.51 15.93 -11.57
C HIS A 45 -8.77 14.87 -12.64
N CYS A 46 -8.50 13.61 -12.32
CA CYS A 46 -8.67 12.49 -13.25
C CYS A 46 -9.98 11.71 -13.05
N LYS A 47 -10.78 12.08 -12.04
CA LYS A 47 -12.06 11.45 -11.70
C LYS A 47 -11.96 9.95 -11.40
N THR A 48 -10.78 9.45 -11.06
CA THR A 48 -10.56 8.05 -10.68
C THR A 48 -10.53 7.88 -9.17
N CYS A 49 -11.01 6.72 -8.73
CA CYS A 49 -10.86 6.26 -7.36
C CYS A 49 -9.64 5.39 -7.22
N PHE A 50 -8.97 5.48 -6.09
CA PHE A 50 -7.87 4.59 -5.71
C PHE A 50 -7.97 4.26 -4.22
N MET A 51 -7.38 3.15 -3.82
CA MET A 51 -7.35 2.76 -2.40
C MET A 51 -6.15 3.37 -1.69
N GLU A 52 -6.24 3.47 -0.36
CA GLU A 52 -5.11 3.85 0.50
C GLU A 52 -3.86 3.00 0.29
N THR A 53 -4.05 1.70 0.06
CA THR A 53 -2.97 0.75 -0.21
C THR A 53 -2.46 0.79 -1.63
N GLU A 54 -3.09 1.55 -2.54
CA GLU A 54 -2.66 1.62 -3.93
C GLU A 54 -1.33 2.37 -4.03
N GLY A 55 -0.33 1.71 -4.63
CA GLY A 55 1.04 2.20 -4.68
C GLY A 55 1.89 1.83 -3.46
N THR A 56 1.42 0.98 -2.55
CA THR A 56 2.23 0.37 -1.49
C THR A 56 2.45 -1.12 -1.76
N PRO A 57 3.50 -1.75 -1.18
CA PRO A 57 3.71 -3.21 -1.30
C PRO A 57 2.58 -4.03 -0.64
N LEU A 58 1.69 -3.39 0.12
CA LEU A 58 0.52 -4.01 0.74
C LEU A 58 -0.66 -4.14 -0.25
N TYR A 59 -0.58 -3.53 -1.44
CA TYR A 59 -1.66 -3.56 -2.42
C TYR A 59 -1.99 -5.00 -2.87
N ARG A 60 -3.27 -5.36 -2.83
CA ARG A 60 -3.79 -6.69 -3.21
C ARG A 60 -3.19 -7.87 -2.45
N LYS A 61 -2.53 -7.64 -1.31
CA LYS A 61 -2.10 -8.71 -0.42
C LYS A 61 -3.28 -9.20 0.42
N ARG A 62 -3.31 -10.52 0.65
CA ARG A 62 -4.25 -11.17 1.57
C ARG A 62 -3.71 -11.24 3.00
N LEU A 63 -2.42 -10.96 3.16
CA LEU A 63 -1.75 -10.85 4.45
C LEU A 63 -2.17 -9.54 5.11
N SER A 64 -2.39 -9.60 6.41
CA SER A 64 -2.55 -8.42 7.25
C SER A 64 -1.24 -7.62 7.31
N GLU A 65 -1.34 -6.35 7.70
CA GLU A 65 -0.17 -5.49 7.85
C GLU A 65 0.79 -6.02 8.92
N ASP A 66 0.26 -6.54 10.03
CA ASP A 66 1.04 -7.15 11.11
C ASP A 66 1.82 -8.39 10.64
N GLU A 67 1.19 -9.27 9.85
CA GLU A 67 1.86 -10.44 9.27
C GLU A 67 3.02 -10.03 8.34
N ILE A 68 2.79 -9.02 7.48
CA ILE A 68 3.83 -8.49 6.58
C ILE A 68 4.98 -7.90 7.40
N ILE A 69 4.69 -7.09 8.42
CA ILE A 69 5.72 -6.53 9.30
C ILE A 69 6.51 -7.64 9.97
N ASN A 70 5.85 -8.70 10.45
CA ASN A 70 6.51 -9.82 11.09
C ASN A 70 7.46 -10.57 10.14
N ILE A 71 7.00 -10.89 8.92
CA ILE A 71 7.86 -11.49 7.89
C ILE A 71 9.06 -10.59 7.60
N CYS A 72 8.85 -9.28 7.45
CA CYS A 72 9.91 -8.31 7.18
C CYS A 72 10.96 -8.25 8.29
N LYS A 73 10.55 -8.30 9.56
CA LYS A 73 11.48 -8.35 10.70
C LYS A 73 12.40 -9.57 10.59
N HIS A 74 11.83 -10.75 10.35
CA HIS A 74 12.62 -11.97 10.20
C HIS A 74 13.58 -11.94 9.00
N LEU A 75 13.17 -11.30 7.89
CA LEU A 75 14.03 -11.11 6.73
C LEU A 75 15.23 -10.20 7.06
N VAL A 76 15.03 -9.11 7.80
CA VAL A 76 16.09 -8.20 8.26
C VAL A 76 17.07 -8.92 9.19
N ASP A 77 16.56 -9.81 10.05
CA ASP A 77 17.36 -10.67 10.94
C ASP A 77 18.13 -11.78 10.20
N LYS A 78 18.07 -11.81 8.86
CA LYS A 78 18.73 -12.80 7.99
C LYS A 78 18.30 -14.24 8.27
N ASN A 79 17.06 -14.44 8.73
CA ASN A 79 16.52 -15.78 8.86
C ASN A 79 16.38 -16.46 7.50
N TRP A 80 16.67 -17.76 7.44
CA TRP A 80 16.42 -18.57 6.26
C TRP A 80 14.93 -18.61 5.93
N MET A 81 14.56 -18.55 4.65
CA MET A 81 13.15 -18.56 4.20
C MET A 81 12.32 -19.71 4.78
N ARG A 82 12.92 -20.91 4.90
CA ARG A 82 12.27 -22.07 5.53
C ARG A 82 12.04 -21.90 7.04
N SER A 83 12.90 -21.13 7.71
CA SER A 83 12.71 -20.75 9.12
C SER A 83 11.53 -19.81 9.25
N ILE A 84 11.46 -18.80 8.38
CA ILE A 84 10.35 -17.82 8.35
C ILE A 84 9.02 -18.52 8.06
N GLU A 85 8.99 -19.48 7.15
CA GLU A 85 7.80 -20.31 6.88
C GLU A 85 7.31 -21.03 8.15
N ARG A 86 8.20 -21.62 8.94
CA ARG A 86 7.84 -22.30 10.19
C ARG A 86 7.39 -21.34 11.29
N ILE A 87 7.99 -20.16 11.36
CA ILE A 87 7.68 -19.16 12.40
C ILE A 87 6.36 -18.44 12.09
N THR A 88 6.17 -18.04 10.84
CA THR A 88 5.02 -17.24 10.41
C THR A 88 3.84 -18.08 9.90
N GLY A 89 4.06 -19.35 9.59
CA GLY A 89 3.04 -20.24 9.02
C GLY A 89 2.71 -19.96 7.55
N HIS A 90 3.43 -19.03 6.89
CA HIS A 90 3.24 -18.71 5.49
C HIS A 90 4.19 -19.49 4.60
N HIS A 91 3.68 -20.07 3.51
CA HIS A 91 4.51 -20.78 2.53
C HIS A 91 5.64 -19.88 2.00
N ARG A 92 6.84 -20.42 1.85
CA ARG A 92 8.04 -19.70 1.35
C ARG A 92 7.82 -18.93 0.05
N ASP A 93 6.98 -19.43 -0.85
CA ASP A 93 6.69 -18.72 -2.11
C ASP A 93 5.88 -17.44 -1.89
N THR A 94 5.00 -17.42 -0.87
CA THR A 94 4.27 -16.21 -0.46
C THR A 94 5.23 -15.19 0.13
N ILE A 95 6.18 -15.64 0.96
CA ILE A 95 7.24 -14.81 1.53
C ILE A 95 8.16 -14.26 0.43
N GLY A 96 8.54 -15.11 -0.53
CA GLY A 96 9.36 -14.72 -1.68
C GLY A 96 8.69 -13.64 -2.53
N ARG A 97 7.43 -13.86 -2.92
CA ARG A 97 6.65 -12.85 -3.66
C ARG A 97 6.52 -11.54 -2.90
N LEU A 98 6.30 -11.59 -1.58
CA LEU A 98 6.27 -10.38 -0.76
C LEU A 98 7.60 -9.63 -0.83
N LEU A 99 8.72 -10.34 -0.73
CA LEU A 99 10.06 -9.74 -0.85
C LEU A 99 10.31 -9.15 -2.24
N GLU A 100 9.89 -9.84 -3.30
CA GLU A 100 10.00 -9.34 -4.69
C GLU A 100 9.20 -8.05 -4.89
N ASP A 101 7.94 -8.01 -4.46
CA ASP A 101 7.09 -6.81 -4.56
C ASP A 101 7.67 -5.64 -3.75
N MET A 102 8.25 -5.91 -2.58
CA MET A 102 8.94 -4.89 -1.79
C MET A 102 10.20 -4.38 -2.47
N ALA A 103 10.99 -5.28 -3.08
CA ALA A 103 12.20 -4.91 -3.81
C ALA A 103 11.86 -4.08 -5.06
N GLU A 104 10.79 -4.42 -5.78
CA GLU A 104 10.29 -3.63 -6.91
C GLU A 104 9.83 -2.24 -6.45
N HIS A 105 9.06 -2.18 -5.37
CA HIS A 105 8.62 -0.89 -4.80
C HIS A 105 9.79 -0.02 -4.37
N ALA A 106 10.86 -0.60 -3.80
CA ALA A 106 12.06 0.13 -3.39
C ALA A 106 12.87 0.66 -4.60
N LYS A 107 12.89 -0.06 -5.72
CA LYS A 107 13.55 0.39 -6.96
C LYS A 107 12.79 1.53 -7.65
N ASN A 108 11.46 1.51 -7.54
CA ASN A 108 10.57 2.44 -8.23
C ASN A 108 10.28 3.73 -7.42
N ARG A 109 10.90 3.90 -6.25
CA ARG A 109 10.72 5.05 -5.35
C ARG A 109 11.95 5.94 -5.34
#